data_AF-A0A0W0VRR1-F1
#
_entry.id   AF-A0A0W0VRR1-F1
#
_cell.length_a   1.000
_cell.length_b   1.000
_cell.length_c   1.000
_cell.angle_alpha   90.00
_cell.angle_beta   90.00
_cell.angle_gamma   90.00
#
_symmetry.space_group_name_H-M   'P 1'
#
loop_
_entity.id
_entity.type
_entity.pdbx_description
1 polymer ?
#
loop_
_entity_poly.entity_id
_entity_poly.type
_entity_poly.pdbx_seq_one_letter_code
_entity_poly.pdbx_strand_id
1 'polypeptide(L)'
;MKSKKDTTKEASVIKRSKLEPPYDAGDCGYYAVCVGLLHLGMQAKTDEKLAATINNSQMLSTVFSHMPKISRITGANNVQTLENILTELNATGWDSLSFKEILSEFSDGIRSSLVASDWGVNYFKAILREGAWVLDHQKWMDLPPFKRLNGKILDRMVELANGKDVDIDKAGELRFQATLEIFKELEDTALKSMATAVITKHYGPRSAKAWVDDEFLRYFSKLLFPNAENVFFDPKGIEITSKGPSTSHWYIDVPKNDTTDSLLKTVNSGSSKDLKEIEVYRVKDKHSDNLSTLIKEHEELLKAQQQLITTFKDAASGLYAKYLDSSLAEGLSALSYFDKEPPTQETIDNALIPIIAADETSTKVYTELSMTRKSIADMNEKIKKVEKELELRKDKTSISSLISSGLSLQTSKEKHGNPKARDEIQIPQSKDLSST
;
A
#
# COMPACT_ATOMS: atom_id res chain seq x y z
N MET A 1 8.48 39.19 -38.78
CA MET A 1 8.29 39.12 -37.32
C MET A 1 7.57 37.81 -37.00
N LYS A 2 8.26 36.84 -36.40
CA LYS A 2 7.67 35.59 -35.87
C LYS A 2 7.38 35.83 -34.39
N SER A 3 6.11 35.80 -33.99
CA SER A 3 5.72 35.92 -32.58
C SER A 3 5.11 34.61 -32.11
N LYS A 4 5.92 33.90 -31.31
CA LYS A 4 5.63 33.00 -30.20
C LYS A 4 4.24 32.32 -30.20
N LYS A 5 4.26 31.04 -30.58
CA LYS A 5 3.31 30.04 -30.08
C LYS A 5 3.65 29.83 -28.61
N ASP A 6 2.77 30.24 -27.71
CA ASP A 6 2.78 29.81 -26.32
C ASP A 6 2.59 28.29 -26.30
N THR A 7 3.70 27.57 -26.10
CA THR A 7 3.68 26.16 -25.71
C THR A 7 3.38 26.11 -24.21
N THR A 8 2.10 26.16 -23.85
CA THR A 8 1.65 25.54 -22.60
C THR A 8 2.13 24.10 -22.62
N LYS A 9 3.05 23.77 -21.71
CA LYS A 9 3.47 22.38 -21.45
C LYS A 9 2.23 21.55 -21.17
N GLU A 10 1.77 20.79 -22.16
CA GLU A 10 0.80 19.72 -21.95
C GLU A 10 1.43 18.80 -20.91
N ALA A 11 0.83 18.72 -19.72
CA ALA A 11 1.11 17.67 -18.75
C ALA A 11 1.14 16.34 -19.53
N SER A 12 2.19 15.54 -19.40
CA SER A 12 2.38 14.34 -20.20
C SER A 12 1.27 13.34 -19.84
N VAL A 13 0.22 13.32 -20.66
CA VAL A 13 -0.91 12.42 -20.49
C VAL A 13 -0.54 11.05 -21.05
N ILE A 14 -0.45 10.05 -20.19
CA ILE A 14 -0.16 8.66 -20.60
C ILE A 14 -1.48 8.02 -21.00
N LYS A 15 -1.55 7.58 -22.26
CA LYS A 15 -2.70 6.81 -22.75
C LYS A 15 -2.58 5.37 -22.26
N ARG A 16 -3.65 4.82 -21.69
CA ARG A 16 -3.72 3.46 -21.14
C ARG A 16 -4.85 2.67 -21.78
N SER A 17 -4.69 1.36 -21.78
CA SER A 17 -5.69 0.38 -22.19
C SER A 17 -6.05 -0.48 -21.01
N LYS A 18 -7.34 -0.61 -20.76
CA LYS A 18 -7.90 -1.58 -19.81
C LYS A 18 -8.23 -2.85 -20.55
N LEU A 19 -7.53 -3.93 -20.19
CA LEU A 19 -7.71 -5.24 -20.78
C LEU A 19 -8.49 -6.15 -19.83
N GLU A 20 -9.48 -6.83 -20.39
CA GLU A 20 -10.34 -7.78 -19.71
C GLU A 20 -10.02 -9.20 -20.23
N PRO A 21 -9.36 -10.06 -19.42
CA PRO A 21 -9.24 -11.47 -19.75
C PRO A 21 -10.61 -12.16 -19.65
N PRO A 22 -10.79 -13.35 -20.23
CA PRO A 22 -12.02 -14.13 -20.11
C PRO A 22 -12.46 -14.25 -18.65
N TYR A 23 -13.73 -13.94 -18.40
CA TYR A 23 -14.29 -14.12 -17.07
C TYR A 23 -14.32 -15.61 -16.72
N ASP A 24 -13.64 -15.93 -15.63
CA ASP A 24 -13.68 -17.25 -15.02
C ASP A 24 -13.67 -17.08 -13.50
N ALA A 25 -14.78 -17.48 -12.87
CA ALA A 25 -15.05 -17.23 -11.47
C ALA A 25 -13.94 -17.86 -10.61
N GLY A 26 -13.11 -17.04 -9.95
CA GLY A 26 -12.02 -17.48 -9.09
C GLY A 26 -10.65 -17.68 -9.77
N ASP A 27 -10.55 -17.61 -11.11
CA ASP A 27 -9.25 -17.64 -11.82
C ASP A 27 -8.89 -16.31 -12.49
N CYS A 28 -9.84 -15.41 -12.64
CA CYS A 28 -9.63 -14.14 -13.34
C CYS A 28 -8.46 -13.30 -12.80
N GLY A 29 -8.11 -13.41 -11.51
CA GLY A 29 -6.92 -12.78 -10.94
C GLY A 29 -5.61 -13.36 -11.50
N TYR A 30 -5.52 -14.70 -11.56
CA TYR A 30 -4.39 -15.39 -12.20
C TYR A 30 -4.32 -15.09 -13.70
N TYR A 31 -5.47 -14.94 -14.35
CA TYR A 31 -5.50 -14.60 -15.77
C TYR A 31 -5.00 -13.17 -16.02
N ALA A 32 -5.34 -12.20 -15.17
CA ALA A 32 -4.78 -10.85 -15.24
C ALA A 32 -3.25 -10.86 -15.08
N VAL A 33 -2.72 -11.65 -14.15
CA VAL A 33 -1.27 -11.84 -13.99
C VAL A 33 -0.66 -12.48 -15.25
N CYS A 34 -1.27 -13.51 -15.82
CA CYS A 34 -0.80 -14.16 -17.04
C CYS A 34 -0.71 -13.17 -18.21
N VAL A 35 -1.76 -12.37 -18.42
CA VAL A 35 -1.77 -11.32 -19.45
C VAL A 35 -0.65 -10.30 -19.21
N GLY A 36 -0.42 -9.91 -17.95
CA GLY A 36 0.65 -9.02 -17.59
C GLY A 36 2.03 -9.60 -17.89
N LEU A 37 2.26 -10.88 -17.58
CA LEU A 37 3.50 -11.56 -17.91
C LEU A 37 3.75 -11.63 -19.42
N LEU A 38 2.72 -11.92 -20.22
CA LEU A 38 2.84 -11.91 -21.67
C LEU A 38 3.18 -10.51 -22.21
N HIS A 39 2.57 -9.46 -21.65
CA HIS A 39 2.90 -8.08 -21.98
C HIS A 39 4.35 -7.73 -21.64
N LEU A 40 4.80 -8.01 -20.42
CA LEU A 40 6.18 -7.78 -19.98
C LEU A 40 7.17 -8.59 -20.82
N GLY A 41 6.83 -9.83 -21.18
CA GLY A 41 7.66 -10.68 -22.05
C GLY A 41 7.87 -10.05 -23.44
N MET A 42 6.85 -9.40 -24.00
CA MET A 42 6.99 -8.65 -25.25
C MET A 42 7.86 -7.39 -25.08
N GLN A 43 7.75 -6.69 -23.95
CA GLN A 43 8.58 -5.51 -23.66
C GLN A 43 10.05 -5.85 -23.42
N ALA A 44 10.33 -7.02 -22.81
CA ALA A 44 11.67 -7.48 -22.47
C ALA A 44 12.59 -7.63 -23.70
N LYS A 45 12.03 -7.78 -24.91
CA LYS A 45 12.78 -7.78 -26.18
C LYS A 45 13.58 -6.49 -26.41
N THR A 46 13.13 -5.40 -25.81
CA THR A 46 13.72 -4.06 -25.99
C THR A 46 14.21 -3.45 -24.67
N ASP A 47 14.03 -4.15 -23.55
CA ASP A 47 14.43 -3.69 -22.21
C ASP A 47 15.21 -4.79 -21.49
N GLU A 48 16.55 -4.65 -21.50
CA GLU A 48 17.47 -5.60 -20.86
C GLU A 48 17.28 -5.70 -19.35
N LYS A 49 16.89 -4.61 -18.68
CA LYS A 49 16.67 -4.62 -17.23
C LYS A 49 15.42 -5.40 -16.89
N LEU A 50 14.35 -5.20 -17.65
CA LEU A 50 13.13 -5.98 -17.51
C LEU A 50 13.38 -7.46 -17.83
N ALA A 51 14.13 -7.76 -18.89
CA ALA A 51 14.51 -9.13 -19.23
C ALA A 51 15.28 -9.81 -18.10
N ALA A 52 16.23 -9.11 -17.48
CA ALA A 52 16.95 -9.62 -16.31
C ALA A 52 16.03 -9.86 -15.11
N THR A 53 15.11 -8.93 -14.80
CA THR A 53 14.11 -9.11 -13.73
C THR A 53 13.25 -10.36 -13.96
N ILE A 54 12.77 -10.59 -15.19
CA ILE A 54 11.97 -11.75 -15.54
C ILE A 54 12.78 -13.05 -15.44
N ASN A 55 14.00 -13.06 -15.98
CA ASN A 55 14.86 -14.25 -15.99
C ASN A 55 15.37 -14.64 -14.59
N ASN A 56 15.51 -13.69 -13.67
CA ASN A 56 15.91 -13.96 -12.30
C ASN A 56 14.75 -14.47 -11.42
N SER A 57 13.52 -14.54 -11.94
CA SER A 57 12.36 -15.04 -11.18
C SER A 57 12.35 -16.56 -11.05
N GLN A 58 12.86 -17.08 -9.94
CA GLN A 58 12.78 -18.52 -9.65
C GLN A 58 11.33 -18.99 -9.51
N MET A 59 10.47 -18.15 -8.93
CA MET A 59 9.05 -18.46 -8.77
C MET A 59 8.35 -18.67 -10.11
N LEU A 60 8.62 -17.81 -11.07
CA LEU A 60 8.05 -17.91 -12.42
C LEU A 60 8.53 -19.19 -13.12
N SER A 61 9.81 -19.54 -12.97
CA SER A 61 10.35 -20.81 -13.47
C SER A 61 9.62 -22.02 -12.86
N THR A 62 9.34 -21.98 -11.56
CA THR A 62 8.57 -23.03 -10.87
C THR A 62 7.14 -23.11 -11.39
N VAL A 63 6.46 -21.97 -11.59
CA VAL A 63 5.11 -21.95 -12.17
C VAL A 63 5.11 -22.58 -13.56
N PHE A 64 6.02 -22.17 -14.44
CA PHE A 64 6.14 -22.76 -15.79
C PHE A 64 6.43 -24.27 -15.76
N SER A 65 7.23 -24.74 -14.81
CA SER A 65 7.51 -26.18 -14.67
C SER A 65 6.29 -27.02 -14.28
N HIS A 66 5.26 -26.39 -13.69
CA HIS A 66 4.00 -27.03 -13.32
C HIS A 66 2.90 -26.87 -14.39
N MET A 67 3.22 -26.38 -15.59
CA MET A 67 2.29 -26.22 -16.71
C MET A 67 2.49 -27.36 -17.72
N PRO A 68 1.81 -28.50 -17.58
CA PRO A 68 2.09 -29.71 -18.34
C PRO A 68 1.98 -29.52 -19.87
N LYS A 69 1.00 -28.77 -20.37
CA LYS A 69 0.87 -28.52 -21.81
C LYS A 69 1.91 -27.54 -22.35
N ILE A 70 2.47 -26.68 -21.49
CA ILE A 70 3.49 -25.69 -21.86
C ILE A 70 4.89 -26.26 -21.78
N SER A 71 5.10 -27.40 -21.11
CA SER A 71 6.41 -28.07 -21.01
C SER A 71 7.11 -28.27 -22.37
N ARG A 72 6.35 -28.48 -23.46
CA ARG A 72 6.88 -28.61 -24.83
C ARG A 72 7.43 -27.31 -25.43
N ILE A 73 7.00 -26.16 -24.92
CA ILE A 73 7.37 -24.81 -25.37
C ILE A 73 8.16 -24.05 -24.30
N THR A 74 8.55 -24.68 -23.19
CA THR A 74 9.45 -24.09 -22.20
C THR A 74 10.81 -23.77 -22.84
N GLY A 75 11.27 -22.54 -22.65
CA GLY A 75 12.55 -22.06 -23.17
C GLY A 75 13.71 -22.26 -22.21
N ALA A 76 14.91 -21.82 -22.61
CA ALA A 76 16.10 -21.86 -21.76
C ALA A 76 16.02 -20.94 -20.53
N ASN A 77 15.13 -19.94 -20.56
CA ASN A 77 14.86 -19.01 -19.47
C ASN A 77 13.39 -18.53 -19.52
N ASN A 78 12.99 -17.70 -18.55
CA ASN A 78 11.60 -17.23 -18.43
C ASN A 78 11.17 -16.33 -19.60
N VAL A 79 12.03 -15.43 -20.08
CA VAL A 79 11.72 -14.58 -21.24
C VAL A 79 11.49 -15.44 -22.48
N GLN A 80 12.38 -16.40 -22.76
CA GLN A 80 12.23 -17.32 -23.89
C GLN A 80 10.96 -18.16 -23.78
N THR A 81 10.60 -18.59 -22.55
CA THR A 81 9.35 -19.32 -22.31
C THR A 81 8.13 -18.47 -22.66
N LEU A 82 8.09 -17.20 -22.24
CA LEU A 82 7.02 -16.27 -22.60
C LEU A 82 6.96 -16.01 -24.11
N GLU A 83 8.10 -15.87 -24.77
CA GLU A 83 8.17 -15.70 -26.23
C GLU A 83 7.65 -16.94 -26.99
N ASN A 84 7.98 -18.13 -26.51
CA ASN A 84 7.50 -19.37 -27.09
C ASN A 84 5.98 -19.50 -26.91
N ILE A 85 5.43 -19.10 -25.76
CA ILE A 85 3.97 -19.03 -25.53
C ILE A 85 3.31 -18.05 -26.51
N LEU A 86 3.89 -16.86 -26.70
CA LEU A 86 3.36 -15.88 -27.67
C LEU A 86 3.43 -16.40 -29.11
N THR A 87 4.48 -17.14 -29.45
CA THR A 87 4.63 -17.77 -30.77
C THR A 87 3.58 -18.85 -30.98
N GLU A 88 3.36 -19.69 -29.96
CA GLU A 88 2.33 -20.73 -29.94
C GLU A 88 0.93 -20.13 -30.14
N LEU A 89 0.61 -19.03 -29.45
CA LEU A 89 -0.66 -18.33 -29.58
C LEU A 89 -0.90 -17.71 -30.97
N ASN A 90 0.17 -17.43 -31.73
CA ASN A 90 0.09 -16.92 -33.08
C ASN A 90 0.14 -18.03 -34.16
N ALA A 91 0.31 -19.29 -33.75
CA ALA A 91 0.42 -20.41 -34.67
C ALA A 91 -0.96 -20.87 -35.16
N THR A 92 -1.07 -21.14 -36.46
CA THR A 92 -2.33 -21.55 -37.12
C THR A 92 -2.51 -23.07 -37.19
N GLY A 93 -1.70 -23.84 -36.46
CA GLY A 93 -1.77 -25.31 -36.43
C GLY A 93 -2.93 -25.82 -35.60
N TRP A 94 -3.49 -26.98 -35.95
CA TRP A 94 -4.60 -27.58 -35.17
C TRP A 94 -4.19 -27.98 -33.74
N ASP A 95 -2.90 -28.28 -33.54
CA ASP A 95 -2.33 -28.62 -32.25
C ASP A 95 -1.89 -27.38 -31.43
N SER A 96 -2.19 -26.15 -31.89
CA SER A 96 -1.79 -24.95 -31.16
C SER A 96 -2.66 -24.73 -29.92
N LEU A 97 -2.02 -24.29 -28.83
CA LEU A 97 -2.75 -23.98 -27.59
C LEU A 97 -3.57 -22.71 -27.77
N SER A 98 -4.86 -22.77 -27.44
CA SER A 98 -5.70 -21.58 -27.39
C SER A 98 -5.34 -20.68 -26.21
N PHE A 99 -5.68 -19.40 -26.31
CA PHE A 99 -5.43 -18.45 -25.22
C PHE A 99 -6.06 -18.88 -23.89
N LYS A 100 -7.29 -19.40 -23.92
CA LYS A 100 -7.96 -19.95 -22.73
C LYS A 100 -7.21 -21.14 -22.13
N GLU A 101 -6.61 -21.99 -22.96
CA GLU A 101 -5.80 -23.10 -22.46
C GLU A 101 -4.52 -22.61 -21.79
N ILE A 102 -3.84 -21.62 -22.37
CA ILE A 102 -2.67 -21.00 -21.73
C ILE A 102 -3.04 -20.41 -20.37
N LEU A 103 -4.16 -19.68 -20.30
CA LEU A 103 -4.67 -19.10 -19.05
C LEU A 103 -4.99 -20.18 -18.00
N SER A 104 -5.69 -21.24 -18.40
CA SER A 104 -6.04 -22.37 -17.52
C SER A 104 -4.80 -23.09 -17.01
N GLU A 105 -3.84 -23.40 -17.89
CA GLU A 105 -2.58 -24.03 -17.53
C GLU A 105 -1.80 -23.14 -16.56
N PHE A 106 -1.83 -21.82 -16.76
CA PHE A 106 -1.11 -20.89 -15.89
C PHE A 106 -1.73 -20.84 -14.48
N SER A 107 -3.06 -20.80 -14.40
CA SER A 107 -3.76 -20.93 -13.11
C SER A 107 -3.43 -22.26 -12.43
N ASP A 108 -3.49 -23.39 -13.15
CA ASP A 108 -3.15 -24.70 -12.61
C ASP A 108 -1.69 -24.80 -12.17
N GLY A 109 -0.76 -24.15 -12.90
CA GLY A 109 0.65 -24.04 -12.55
C GLY A 109 0.85 -23.27 -11.24
N ILE A 110 0.14 -22.16 -11.04
CA ILE A 110 0.14 -21.42 -9.77
C ILE A 110 -0.43 -22.27 -8.63
N ARG A 111 -1.59 -22.88 -8.84
CA ARG A 111 -2.28 -23.71 -7.84
C ARG A 111 -1.44 -24.92 -7.42
N SER A 112 -0.76 -25.54 -8.37
CA SER A 112 0.17 -26.64 -8.12
C SER A 112 1.40 -26.15 -7.35
N SER A 113 1.96 -25.00 -7.74
CA SER A 113 3.08 -24.37 -7.04
C SER A 113 2.71 -24.00 -5.60
N LEU A 114 1.50 -23.49 -5.36
CA LEU A 114 0.97 -23.18 -4.02
C LEU A 114 0.96 -24.40 -3.10
N VAL A 115 0.54 -25.56 -3.61
CA VAL A 115 0.50 -26.82 -2.86
C VAL A 115 1.90 -27.37 -2.60
N ALA A 116 2.80 -27.24 -3.57
CA ALA A 116 4.13 -27.85 -3.54
C ALA A 116 5.21 -27.02 -2.83
N SER A 117 4.88 -25.82 -2.34
CA SER A 117 5.88 -24.86 -1.87
C SER A 117 5.61 -24.30 -0.47
N ASP A 118 6.68 -23.86 0.19
CA ASP A 118 6.58 -23.25 1.51
C ASP A 118 6.02 -21.82 1.47
N TRP A 119 6.10 -21.10 0.34
CA TRP A 119 5.61 -19.72 0.27
C TRP A 119 4.09 -19.62 0.42
N GLY A 120 3.36 -20.56 -0.18
CA GLY A 120 1.90 -20.62 -0.06
C GLY A 120 1.52 -20.93 1.37
N VAL A 121 2.18 -21.92 1.98
CA VAL A 121 2.03 -22.26 3.39
C VAL A 121 2.31 -21.06 4.28
N ASN A 122 3.41 -20.34 4.06
CA ASN A 122 3.80 -19.18 4.86
C ASN A 122 2.80 -18.02 4.76
N TYR A 123 2.27 -17.75 3.57
CA TYR A 123 1.21 -16.76 3.36
C TYR A 123 -0.03 -17.09 4.20
N PHE A 124 -0.56 -18.30 4.05
CA PHE A 124 -1.76 -18.70 4.80
C PHE A 124 -1.48 -18.82 6.30
N LYS A 125 -0.26 -19.16 6.73
CA LYS A 125 0.10 -19.11 8.16
C LYS A 125 0.01 -17.69 8.73
N ALA A 126 0.40 -16.67 7.98
CA ALA A 126 0.29 -15.27 8.40
C ALA A 126 -1.18 -14.88 8.56
N ILE A 127 -2.01 -15.13 7.55
CA ILE A 127 -3.47 -14.90 7.62
C ILE A 127 -4.08 -15.63 8.81
N LEU A 128 -3.69 -16.90 9.02
CA LEU A 128 -4.24 -17.69 10.11
C LEU A 128 -3.91 -17.11 11.48
N ARG A 129 -2.71 -16.54 11.66
CA ARG A 129 -2.30 -15.87 12.91
C ARG A 129 -3.03 -14.56 13.15
N GLU A 130 -3.45 -13.86 12.11
CA GLU A 130 -4.23 -12.61 12.22
C GLU A 130 -5.65 -12.87 12.74
N GLY A 131 -6.19 -14.08 12.55
CA GLY A 131 -7.49 -14.49 13.11
C GLY A 131 -8.73 -13.89 12.42
N ALA A 132 -8.56 -12.88 11.56
CA ALA A 132 -9.65 -12.19 10.83
C ALA A 132 -10.45 -13.13 9.91
N TRP A 133 -9.80 -14.20 9.42
CA TRP A 133 -10.42 -15.21 8.56
C TRP A 133 -11.64 -15.92 9.18
N VAL A 134 -11.84 -15.87 10.50
CA VAL A 134 -13.04 -16.42 11.15
C VAL A 134 -14.31 -15.73 10.63
N LEU A 135 -14.23 -14.45 10.27
CA LEU A 135 -15.32 -13.68 9.68
C LEU A 135 -15.27 -13.73 8.15
N ASP A 136 -14.09 -13.53 7.57
CA ASP A 136 -13.92 -13.37 6.12
C ASP A 136 -13.97 -14.70 5.34
N HIS A 137 -13.70 -15.81 6.03
CA HIS A 137 -13.55 -17.14 5.44
C HIS A 137 -14.26 -18.23 6.26
N GLN A 138 -15.53 -18.00 6.63
CA GLN A 138 -16.34 -18.94 7.43
C GLN A 138 -16.31 -20.39 6.90
N LYS A 139 -16.19 -20.59 5.58
CA LYS A 139 -16.09 -21.92 4.95
C LYS A 139 -14.87 -22.73 5.39
N TRP A 140 -13.80 -22.07 5.86
CA TRP A 140 -12.62 -22.78 6.37
C TRP A 140 -12.94 -23.55 7.66
N MET A 141 -13.97 -23.13 8.42
CA MET A 141 -14.41 -23.83 9.63
C MET A 141 -14.92 -25.25 9.35
N ASP A 142 -15.26 -25.58 8.10
CA ASP A 142 -15.64 -26.94 7.72
C ASP A 142 -14.46 -27.91 7.67
N LEU A 143 -13.23 -27.39 7.60
CA LEU A 143 -12.00 -28.17 7.50
C LEU A 143 -11.65 -28.85 8.84
N PRO A 144 -11.17 -30.11 8.85
CA PRO A 144 -10.89 -30.83 10.09
C PRO A 144 -9.93 -30.12 11.07
N PRO A 145 -8.82 -29.48 10.63
CA PRO A 145 -7.96 -28.72 11.53
C PRO A 145 -8.69 -27.55 12.21
N PHE A 146 -9.62 -26.92 11.52
CA PHE A 146 -10.37 -25.75 11.98
C PHE A 146 -11.50 -26.16 12.93
N LYS A 147 -12.17 -27.29 12.66
CA LYS A 147 -13.13 -27.89 13.61
C LYS A 147 -12.47 -28.21 14.94
N ARG A 148 -11.25 -28.78 14.92
CA ARG A 148 -10.47 -29.05 16.12
C ARG A 148 -10.09 -27.77 16.87
N LEU A 149 -9.69 -26.73 16.14
CA LEU A 149 -9.39 -25.43 16.74
C LEU A 149 -10.62 -24.80 17.39
N ASN A 150 -11.77 -24.84 16.72
CA ASN A 150 -13.03 -24.33 17.25
C ASN A 150 -13.45 -25.09 18.52
N GLY A 151 -13.22 -26.40 18.59
CA GLY A 151 -13.40 -27.16 19.82
C GLY A 151 -12.59 -26.58 20.98
N LYS A 152 -11.28 -26.36 20.77
CA LYS A 152 -10.40 -25.75 21.78
C LYS A 152 -10.85 -24.35 22.20
N ILE A 153 -11.34 -23.53 21.27
CA ILE A 153 -11.87 -22.20 21.56
C ILE A 153 -13.12 -22.29 22.43
N LEU A 154 -14.03 -23.23 22.13
CA LEU A 154 -15.24 -23.46 22.92
C LEU A 154 -14.89 -23.97 24.33
N ASP A 155 -13.97 -24.92 24.45
CA ASP A 155 -13.50 -25.43 25.74
C ASP A 155 -12.91 -24.29 26.58
N ARG A 156 -12.06 -23.46 25.98
CA ARG A 156 -11.47 -22.29 26.64
C ARG A 156 -12.50 -21.24 27.03
N MET A 157 -13.52 -21.02 26.19
CA MET A 157 -14.64 -20.13 26.50
C MET A 157 -15.41 -20.62 27.73
N VAL A 158 -15.63 -21.94 27.87
CA VAL A 158 -16.28 -22.53 29.06
C VAL A 158 -15.43 -22.34 30.31
N GLU A 159 -14.11 -22.50 30.21
CA GLU A 159 -13.18 -22.21 31.31
C GLU A 159 -13.24 -20.75 31.74
N LEU A 160 -13.23 -19.81 30.79
CA LEU A 160 -13.32 -18.36 31.09
C LEU A 160 -14.68 -17.97 31.68
N ALA A 161 -15.76 -18.64 31.29
CA ALA A 161 -17.09 -18.44 31.88
C ALA A 161 -17.16 -18.94 33.33
N ASN A 162 -16.25 -19.84 33.74
CA ASN A 162 -16.10 -20.36 35.11
C ASN A 162 -17.43 -20.84 35.72
N GLY A 163 -18.22 -21.59 34.94
CA GLY A 163 -19.49 -22.18 35.37
C GLY A 163 -20.65 -21.19 35.56
N LYS A 164 -20.52 -19.95 35.08
CA LYS A 164 -21.61 -18.95 35.11
C LYS A 164 -22.38 -18.94 33.80
N ASP A 165 -23.69 -18.79 33.90
CA ASP A 165 -24.51 -18.40 32.75
C ASP A 165 -24.13 -16.98 32.32
N VAL A 166 -23.88 -16.81 31.02
CA VAL A 166 -23.46 -15.55 30.41
C VAL A 166 -24.45 -15.15 29.35
N ASP A 167 -24.77 -13.85 29.27
CA ASP A 167 -25.58 -13.30 28.20
C ASP A 167 -24.84 -13.34 26.85
N ILE A 168 -25.56 -13.01 25.77
CA ILE A 168 -25.04 -13.09 24.40
C ILE A 168 -23.83 -12.18 24.19
N ASP A 169 -23.86 -10.97 24.76
CA ASP A 169 -22.78 -9.99 24.59
C ASP A 169 -21.51 -10.46 25.30
N LYS A 170 -21.66 -10.96 26.53
CA LYS A 170 -20.55 -11.53 27.30
C LYS A 170 -20.04 -12.83 26.68
N ALA A 171 -20.91 -13.67 26.14
CA ALA A 171 -20.52 -14.87 25.41
C ALA A 171 -19.70 -14.53 24.15
N GLY A 172 -20.06 -13.45 23.44
CA GLY A 172 -19.29 -12.91 22.32
C GLY A 172 -17.88 -12.46 22.73
N GLU A 173 -17.77 -11.71 23.84
CA GLU A 173 -16.50 -11.25 24.38
C GLU A 173 -15.60 -12.43 24.82
N LEU A 174 -16.16 -13.40 25.54
CA LEU A 174 -15.44 -14.60 25.97
C LEU A 174 -14.96 -15.43 24.78
N ARG A 175 -15.78 -15.57 23.73
CA ARG A 175 -15.38 -16.25 22.50
C ARG A 175 -14.22 -15.52 21.82
N PHE A 176 -14.27 -14.19 21.74
CA PHE A 176 -13.20 -13.39 21.16
C PHE A 176 -11.89 -13.54 21.96
N GLN A 177 -11.96 -13.45 23.29
CA GLN A 177 -10.81 -13.64 24.17
C GLN A 177 -10.21 -15.05 24.02
N ALA A 178 -11.04 -16.10 24.11
CA ALA A 178 -10.61 -17.49 23.92
C ALA A 178 -9.97 -17.71 22.55
N THR A 179 -10.51 -17.09 21.50
CA THR A 179 -9.92 -17.09 20.15
C THR A 179 -8.52 -16.47 20.21
N LEU A 180 -8.36 -15.25 20.73
CA LEU A 180 -7.04 -14.61 20.79
C LEU A 180 -6.01 -15.43 21.59
N GLU A 181 -6.40 -16.04 22.72
CA GLU A 181 -5.50 -16.86 23.55
C GLU A 181 -5.05 -18.12 22.79
N ILE A 182 -5.99 -18.88 22.24
CA ILE A 182 -5.68 -20.12 21.51
C ILE A 182 -4.83 -19.86 20.27
N PHE A 183 -5.06 -18.75 19.56
CA PHE A 183 -4.29 -18.43 18.36
C PHE A 183 -2.86 -17.96 18.65
N LYS A 184 -2.63 -17.26 19.79
CA LYS A 184 -1.27 -16.90 20.22
C LYS A 184 -0.42 -18.12 20.56
N GLU A 185 -1.05 -19.18 21.04
CA GLU A 185 -0.40 -20.43 21.45
C GLU A 185 -0.34 -21.49 20.34
N LEU A 186 -0.82 -21.18 19.12
CA LEU A 186 -0.77 -22.12 18.01
C LEU A 186 0.68 -22.42 17.58
N GLU A 187 1.08 -23.66 17.80
CA GLU A 187 2.36 -24.18 17.32
C GLU A 187 2.48 -24.10 15.78
N ASP A 188 3.71 -23.95 15.29
CA ASP A 188 4.00 -23.83 13.87
C ASP A 188 3.53 -25.06 13.06
N THR A 189 3.59 -26.24 13.66
CA THR A 189 3.12 -27.51 13.09
C THR A 189 1.60 -27.50 12.87
N ALA A 190 0.83 -26.97 13.82
CA ALA A 190 -0.61 -26.82 13.71
C ALA A 190 -0.97 -25.78 12.63
N LEU A 191 -0.28 -24.65 12.62
CA LEU A 191 -0.44 -23.61 11.59
C LEU A 191 -0.14 -24.15 10.19
N LYS A 192 0.95 -24.92 10.03
CA LYS A 192 1.28 -25.59 8.77
C LYS A 192 0.17 -26.55 8.34
N SER A 193 -0.31 -27.40 9.25
CA SER A 193 -1.41 -28.34 8.97
C SER A 193 -2.69 -27.62 8.51
N MET A 194 -3.05 -26.54 9.18
CA MET A 194 -4.20 -25.70 8.82
C MET A 194 -4.01 -25.03 7.46
N ALA A 195 -2.87 -24.38 7.23
CA ALA A 195 -2.53 -23.72 5.97
C ALA A 195 -2.57 -24.71 4.80
N THR A 196 -1.95 -25.89 4.94
CA THR A 196 -1.99 -26.94 3.91
C THR A 196 -3.41 -27.41 3.62
N ALA A 197 -4.27 -27.55 4.64
CA ALA A 197 -5.67 -27.93 4.44
C ALA A 197 -6.46 -26.85 3.66
N VAL A 198 -6.25 -25.57 3.99
CA VAL A 198 -6.85 -24.44 3.26
C VAL A 198 -6.40 -24.45 1.81
N ILE A 199 -5.08 -24.50 1.57
CA ILE A 199 -4.51 -24.51 0.23
C ILE A 199 -5.09 -25.67 -0.56
N THR A 200 -4.99 -26.90 -0.04
CA THR A 200 -5.45 -28.11 -0.75
C THR A 200 -6.94 -28.04 -1.10
N LYS A 201 -7.80 -27.58 -0.19
CA LYS A 201 -9.25 -27.56 -0.40
C LYS A 201 -9.72 -26.41 -1.29
N HIS A 202 -9.14 -25.22 -1.09
CA HIS A 202 -9.68 -23.97 -1.64
C HIS A 202 -8.82 -23.36 -2.74
N TYR A 203 -7.50 -23.56 -2.71
CA TYR A 203 -6.55 -22.91 -3.64
C TYR A 203 -5.75 -23.91 -4.49
N GLY A 204 -5.90 -25.21 -4.24
CA GLY A 204 -5.16 -26.26 -4.93
C GLY A 204 -5.73 -26.57 -6.32
N PRO A 205 -5.05 -27.44 -7.08
CA PRO A 205 -5.57 -27.91 -8.35
C PRO A 205 -6.97 -28.50 -8.18
N ARG A 206 -7.89 -28.19 -9.12
CA ARG A 206 -9.28 -28.71 -9.13
C ARG A 206 -10.15 -28.28 -7.94
N SER A 207 -9.69 -27.40 -7.06
CA SER A 207 -10.54 -26.81 -6.02
C SER A 207 -11.68 -26.00 -6.66
N ALA A 208 -12.85 -25.98 -5.99
CA ALA A 208 -13.92 -25.04 -6.34
C ALA A 208 -13.36 -23.64 -6.14
N LYS A 209 -13.10 -22.99 -7.28
CA LYS A 209 -12.23 -21.83 -7.47
C LYS A 209 -12.42 -20.81 -6.34
N ALA A 210 -11.44 -20.72 -5.43
CA ALA A 210 -11.49 -19.74 -4.35
C ALA A 210 -11.07 -18.36 -4.85
N TRP A 211 -11.56 -17.36 -4.13
CA TRP A 211 -11.35 -15.95 -4.41
C TRP A 211 -9.87 -15.59 -4.28
N VAL A 212 -9.32 -14.97 -5.32
CA VAL A 212 -8.01 -14.30 -5.27
C VAL A 212 -8.28 -12.81 -5.03
N ASP A 213 -7.85 -12.28 -3.88
CA ASP A 213 -8.02 -10.87 -3.52
C ASP A 213 -6.79 -10.01 -3.87
N ASP A 214 -6.91 -8.70 -3.66
CA ASP A 214 -5.83 -7.73 -3.96
C ASP A 214 -4.57 -8.03 -3.14
N GLU A 215 -4.72 -8.39 -1.87
CA GLU A 215 -3.62 -8.69 -0.98
C GLU A 215 -2.83 -9.91 -1.45
N PHE A 216 -3.53 -10.98 -1.82
CA PHE A 216 -2.92 -12.16 -2.40
C PHE A 216 -2.17 -11.83 -3.69
N LEU A 217 -2.79 -11.06 -4.61
CA LEU A 217 -2.14 -10.72 -5.88
C LEU A 217 -0.90 -9.84 -5.68
N ARG A 218 -0.93 -8.90 -4.72
CA ARG A 218 0.24 -8.10 -4.35
C ARG A 218 1.35 -8.95 -3.76
N TYR A 219 1.01 -9.86 -2.85
CA TYR A 219 1.96 -10.79 -2.28
C TYR A 219 2.57 -11.69 -3.36
N PHE A 220 1.75 -12.25 -4.24
CA PHE A 220 2.21 -13.08 -5.36
C PHE A 220 3.09 -12.30 -6.34
N SER A 221 2.77 -11.05 -6.65
CA SER A 221 3.62 -10.18 -7.48
C SER A 221 5.00 -9.97 -6.86
N LYS A 222 5.08 -9.79 -5.53
CA LYS A 222 6.37 -9.65 -4.82
C LYS A 222 7.17 -10.96 -4.84
N LEU A 223 6.50 -12.11 -4.77
CA LEU A 223 7.17 -13.40 -4.89
C LEU A 223 7.69 -13.67 -6.31
N LEU A 224 6.92 -13.27 -7.33
CA LEU A 224 7.38 -13.35 -8.71
C LEU A 224 8.60 -12.45 -8.94
N PHE A 225 8.61 -11.25 -8.38
CA PHE A 225 9.70 -10.28 -8.62
C PHE A 225 10.19 -9.66 -7.31
N PRO A 226 10.98 -10.39 -6.49
CA PRO A 226 11.38 -9.92 -5.15
C PRO A 226 12.27 -8.67 -5.19
N ASN A 227 13.00 -8.46 -6.30
CA ASN A 227 13.92 -7.35 -6.48
C ASN A 227 13.32 -6.19 -7.28
N ALA A 228 12.04 -6.27 -7.66
CA ALA A 228 11.36 -5.22 -8.41
C ALA A 228 10.05 -4.86 -7.72
N GLU A 229 9.97 -3.63 -7.22
CA GLU A 229 8.76 -3.16 -6.56
C GLU A 229 7.62 -2.95 -7.55
N ASN A 230 6.43 -3.43 -7.19
CA ASN A 230 5.16 -3.10 -7.84
C ASN A 230 5.05 -3.41 -9.34
N VAL A 231 5.72 -4.44 -9.86
CA VAL A 231 5.67 -4.79 -11.31
C VAL A 231 4.26 -4.90 -11.88
N PHE A 232 3.31 -5.52 -11.16
CA PHE A 232 1.89 -5.62 -11.55
C PHE A 232 0.98 -4.58 -10.91
N PHE A 233 1.54 -3.64 -10.17
CA PHE A 233 0.80 -2.61 -9.44
C PHE A 233 1.47 -1.24 -9.60
N ASP A 234 2.08 -1.01 -10.77
CA ASP A 234 2.72 0.24 -11.15
C ASP A 234 1.72 1.05 -12.01
N PRO A 235 1.19 2.17 -11.50
CA PRO A 235 0.25 3.03 -12.23
C PRO A 235 0.83 3.59 -13.56
N LYS A 236 2.15 3.51 -13.77
CA LYS A 236 2.83 3.93 -14.99
C LYS A 236 3.09 2.76 -15.94
N GLY A 237 3.53 1.63 -15.40
CA GLY A 237 3.69 0.37 -16.10
C GLY A 237 2.39 -0.42 -16.19
N ILE A 238 2.36 -1.59 -15.55
CA ILE A 238 1.22 -2.50 -15.51
C ILE A 238 0.53 -2.39 -14.16
N GLU A 239 -0.80 -2.29 -14.19
CA GLU A 239 -1.62 -2.21 -12.98
C GLU A 239 -2.77 -3.21 -13.07
N ILE A 240 -2.80 -4.18 -12.15
CA ILE A 240 -3.94 -5.09 -11.97
C ILE A 240 -5.01 -4.36 -11.16
N THR A 241 -6.22 -4.25 -11.70
CA THR A 241 -7.36 -3.58 -11.06
C THR A 241 -8.60 -4.47 -11.01
N SER A 242 -9.61 -4.13 -10.22
CA SER A 242 -10.86 -4.91 -10.13
C SER A 242 -12.12 -4.02 -10.23
N LYS A 243 -13.27 -4.61 -10.56
CA LYS A 243 -14.55 -3.88 -10.65
C LYS A 243 -15.22 -3.75 -9.27
N GLY A 244 -14.98 -2.63 -8.59
CA GLY A 244 -15.76 -2.25 -7.41
C GLY A 244 -15.45 -3.07 -6.14
N PRO A 245 -16.21 -2.84 -5.05
CA PRO A 245 -15.91 -3.39 -3.73
C PRO A 245 -16.11 -4.91 -3.61
N SER A 246 -16.87 -5.53 -4.54
CA SER A 246 -16.96 -6.98 -4.67
C SER A 246 -15.91 -7.45 -5.70
N THR A 247 -14.70 -7.70 -5.22
CA THR A 247 -13.43 -8.06 -5.91
C THR A 247 -13.45 -9.33 -6.78
N SER A 248 -14.57 -9.70 -7.43
CA SER A 248 -14.72 -10.99 -8.12
C SER A 248 -14.27 -10.98 -9.59
N HIS A 249 -13.88 -9.83 -10.14
CA HIS A 249 -13.40 -9.73 -11.51
C HIS A 249 -12.22 -8.77 -11.63
N TRP A 250 -11.15 -9.26 -12.26
CA TRP A 250 -9.86 -8.60 -12.38
C TRP A 250 -9.59 -8.19 -13.82
N TYR A 251 -8.96 -7.03 -13.94
CA TYR A 251 -8.51 -6.39 -15.17
C TYR A 251 -7.03 -6.12 -15.09
N ILE A 252 -6.46 -5.80 -16.23
CA ILE A 252 -5.10 -5.31 -16.32
C ILE A 252 -5.05 -4.05 -17.16
N ASP A 253 -4.60 -2.98 -16.54
CA ASP A 253 -4.37 -1.69 -17.15
C ASP A 253 -2.91 -1.64 -17.63
N VAL A 254 -2.70 -1.38 -18.91
CA VAL A 254 -1.37 -1.32 -19.55
C VAL A 254 -1.21 -0.03 -20.35
N PRO A 255 0.02 0.41 -20.69
CA PRO A 255 0.21 1.54 -21.60
C PRO A 255 -0.38 1.24 -22.98
N LYS A 256 -1.12 2.18 -23.60
CA LYS A 256 -1.60 2.04 -24.98
C LYS A 256 -0.45 2.33 -25.95
N ASN A 257 0.23 1.28 -26.41
CA ASN A 257 1.37 1.34 -27.32
C ASN A 257 1.40 0.11 -28.25
N ASP A 258 2.42 0.05 -29.12
CA ASP A 258 2.60 -1.03 -30.09
C ASP A 258 2.69 -2.42 -29.43
N THR A 259 3.23 -2.50 -28.20
CA THR A 259 3.28 -3.77 -27.46
C THR A 259 1.88 -4.26 -27.10
N THR A 260 1.03 -3.37 -26.58
CA THR A 260 -0.36 -3.70 -26.24
C THR A 260 -1.17 -4.08 -27.48
N ASP A 261 -1.00 -3.36 -28.58
CA ASP A 261 -1.68 -3.65 -29.84
C ASP A 261 -1.22 -5.00 -30.42
N SER A 262 0.08 -5.29 -30.31
CA SER A 262 0.65 -6.57 -30.74
C SER A 262 0.18 -7.72 -29.87
N LEU A 263 0.09 -7.54 -28.54
CA LEU A 263 -0.44 -8.56 -27.63
C LEU A 263 -1.90 -8.89 -27.98
N LEU A 264 -2.74 -7.87 -28.14
CA LEU A 264 -4.14 -8.03 -28.52
C LEU A 264 -4.29 -8.75 -29.87
N LYS A 265 -3.43 -8.43 -30.83
CA LYS A 265 -3.42 -9.10 -32.14
C LYS A 265 -2.99 -10.57 -32.03
N THR A 266 -1.91 -10.85 -31.29
CA THR A 266 -1.36 -12.20 -31.11
C THR A 266 -2.36 -13.11 -30.39
N VAL A 267 -2.89 -12.65 -29.25
CA VAL A 267 -3.80 -13.42 -28.40
C VAL A 267 -5.14 -13.68 -29.10
N ASN A 268 -5.62 -12.73 -29.90
CA ASN A 268 -6.89 -12.85 -30.63
C ASN A 268 -6.69 -13.23 -32.11
N SER A 269 -5.55 -13.82 -32.47
CA SER A 269 -5.27 -14.28 -33.84
C SER A 269 -6.13 -15.50 -34.24
N GLY A 270 -6.58 -16.27 -33.24
CA GLY A 270 -7.50 -17.40 -33.39
C GLY A 270 -8.97 -17.00 -33.61
N SER A 271 -9.85 -18.00 -33.58
CA SER A 271 -11.28 -17.83 -33.86
C SER A 271 -12.07 -17.13 -32.74
N SER A 272 -11.54 -17.10 -31.51
CA SER A 272 -12.14 -16.42 -30.36
C SER A 272 -11.39 -15.12 -30.02
N LYS A 273 -12.14 -14.03 -29.84
CA LYS A 273 -11.64 -12.77 -29.27
C LYS A 273 -11.76 -12.80 -27.75
N ASP A 274 -10.86 -13.55 -27.12
CA ASP A 274 -10.93 -13.87 -25.71
C ASP A 274 -10.35 -12.76 -24.81
N LEU A 275 -9.35 -12.00 -25.26
CA LEU A 275 -8.83 -10.82 -24.55
C LEU A 275 -9.44 -9.55 -25.12
N LYS A 276 -10.16 -8.78 -24.29
CA LYS A 276 -10.88 -7.57 -24.73
C LYS A 276 -10.20 -6.30 -24.25
N GLU A 277 -10.04 -5.32 -25.14
CA GLU A 277 -9.79 -3.93 -24.74
C GLU A 277 -11.14 -3.28 -24.44
N ILE A 278 -11.46 -3.11 -23.16
CA ILE A 278 -12.78 -2.62 -22.72
C ILE A 278 -12.83 -1.11 -22.55
N GLU A 279 -11.67 -0.49 -22.34
CA GLU A 279 -11.56 0.95 -22.17
C GLU A 279 -10.18 1.44 -22.63
N VAL A 280 -10.15 2.59 -23.29
CA VAL A 280 -8.91 3.31 -23.58
C VAL A 280 -9.05 4.69 -22.95
N TYR A 281 -8.23 4.94 -21.94
CA TYR A 281 -8.34 6.12 -21.11
C TYR A 281 -6.99 6.84 -21.01
N ARG A 282 -7.04 8.05 -20.48
CA ARG A 282 -5.89 8.94 -20.38
C ARG A 282 -5.65 9.20 -18.90
N VAL A 283 -4.49 8.77 -18.41
CA VAL A 283 -4.05 9.09 -17.05
C VAL A 283 -3.10 10.26 -17.15
N LYS A 284 -3.42 11.36 -16.47
CA LYS A 284 -2.44 12.42 -16.25
C LYS A 284 -1.30 11.80 -15.44
N ASP A 285 -0.07 11.88 -15.94
CA ASP A 285 1.09 11.39 -15.18
C ASP A 285 1.08 12.09 -13.82
N LYS A 286 0.81 11.32 -12.74
CA LYS A 286 0.83 11.81 -11.37
C LYS A 286 2.20 12.41 -11.00
N HIS A 287 3.26 12.16 -11.76
CA HIS A 287 4.55 12.86 -11.57
C HIS A 287 4.67 14.19 -12.31
N SER A 288 3.87 14.48 -13.34
CA SER A 288 3.94 15.78 -14.01
C SER A 288 3.19 16.89 -13.26
N ASP A 289 2.36 16.54 -12.27
CA ASP A 289 1.52 17.47 -11.47
C ASP A 289 1.80 17.41 -9.94
N ASN A 290 3.00 17.00 -9.49
CA ASN A 290 3.17 16.58 -8.08
C ASN A 290 3.83 17.56 -7.10
N LEU A 291 4.20 18.80 -7.47
CA LEU A 291 4.72 19.73 -6.45
C LEU A 291 3.57 20.37 -5.65
N SER A 292 2.53 20.86 -6.34
CA SER A 292 1.36 21.47 -5.70
C SER A 292 0.58 20.48 -4.84
N THR A 293 0.48 19.22 -5.27
CA THR A 293 -0.21 18.16 -4.51
C THR A 293 0.58 17.76 -3.27
N LEU A 294 1.90 17.58 -3.36
CA LEU A 294 2.77 17.32 -2.20
C LEU A 294 2.80 18.51 -1.23
N ILE A 295 2.78 19.75 -1.74
CA ILE A 295 2.67 20.96 -0.92
C ILE A 295 1.32 20.96 -0.19
N LYS A 296 0.22 20.68 -0.89
CA LYS A 296 -1.11 20.62 -0.27
C LYS A 296 -1.23 19.50 0.76
N GLU A 297 -0.67 18.33 0.48
CA GLU A 297 -0.60 17.21 1.43
C GLU A 297 0.23 17.60 2.66
N HIS A 298 1.37 18.26 2.48
CA HIS A 298 2.19 18.79 3.58
C HIS A 298 1.41 19.81 4.43
N GLU A 299 0.71 20.76 3.80
CA GLU A 299 -0.15 21.73 4.48
C GLU A 299 -1.29 21.06 5.28
N GLU A 300 -1.95 20.06 4.69
CA GLU A 300 -3.03 19.31 5.35
C GLU A 300 -2.51 18.49 6.54
N LEU A 301 -1.36 17.84 6.40
CA LEU A 301 -0.70 17.09 7.48
C LEU A 301 -0.26 18.02 8.61
N LEU A 302 0.32 19.19 8.30
CA LEU A 302 0.68 20.20 9.30
C LEU A 302 -0.55 20.71 10.05
N LYS A 303 -1.67 20.96 9.35
CA LYS A 303 -2.92 21.37 9.98
C LYS A 303 -3.47 20.29 10.91
N ALA A 304 -3.45 19.03 10.47
CA ALA A 304 -3.89 17.89 11.29
C ALA A 304 -3.00 17.68 12.52
N GLN A 305 -1.68 17.82 12.36
CA GLN A 305 -0.72 17.78 13.46
C GLN A 305 -1.01 18.88 14.49
N GLN A 306 -1.21 20.12 14.03
CA GLN A 306 -1.54 21.25 14.92
C GLN A 306 -2.85 21.01 15.69
N GLN A 307 -3.85 20.39 15.04
CA GLN A 307 -5.10 20.05 15.69
C GLN A 307 -4.90 18.99 16.78
N LEU A 308 -4.11 17.94 16.53
CA LEU A 308 -3.78 16.92 17.53
C LEU A 308 -2.98 17.51 18.72
N ILE A 309 -2.03 18.40 18.45
CA ILE A 309 -1.27 19.12 19.49
C ILE A 309 -2.20 19.96 20.35
N THR A 310 -3.15 20.66 19.73
CA THR A 310 -4.15 21.48 20.44
C THR A 310 -5.01 20.59 21.34
N THR A 311 -5.55 19.49 20.82
CA THR A 311 -6.33 18.51 21.60
C THR A 311 -5.53 17.97 22.79
N PHE A 312 -4.24 17.65 22.59
CA PHE A 312 -3.37 17.19 23.67
C PHE A 312 -3.20 18.26 24.76
N LYS A 313 -2.89 19.50 24.37
CA LYS A 313 -2.69 20.62 25.31
C LYS A 313 -3.97 20.98 26.06
N ASP A 314 -5.13 20.91 25.40
CA ASP A 314 -6.41 21.17 26.04
C ASP A 314 -6.73 20.11 27.10
N ALA A 315 -6.50 18.83 26.80
CA ALA A 315 -6.68 17.74 27.75
C ALA A 315 -5.73 17.85 28.95
N ALA A 316 -4.45 18.17 28.71
CA ALA A 316 -3.46 18.39 29.76
C ALA A 316 -3.77 19.63 30.61
N SER A 317 -4.21 20.72 30.00
CA SER A 317 -4.61 21.95 30.69
C SER A 317 -5.89 21.77 31.52
N GLY A 318 -6.84 20.95 31.04
CA GLY A 318 -8.03 20.59 31.80
C GLY A 318 -7.69 19.82 33.08
N LEU A 319 -6.73 18.91 33.02
CA LEU A 319 -6.20 18.24 34.22
C LEU A 319 -5.44 19.22 35.12
N TYR A 320 -4.56 20.05 34.56
CA TYR A 320 -3.84 21.05 35.33
C TYR A 320 -4.78 21.97 36.11
N ALA A 321 -5.85 22.47 35.48
CA ALA A 321 -6.85 23.31 36.13
C ALA A 321 -7.59 22.58 37.26
N LYS A 322 -7.88 21.28 37.10
CA LYS A 322 -8.53 20.45 38.12
C LYS A 322 -7.64 20.22 39.35
N TYR A 323 -6.33 20.21 39.17
CA TYR A 323 -5.34 19.90 40.21
C TYR A 323 -4.41 21.09 40.54
N LEU A 324 -4.83 22.31 40.24
CA LEU A 324 -4.02 23.53 40.32
C LEU A 324 -3.43 23.77 41.73
N ASP A 325 -4.21 23.47 42.77
CA ASP A 325 -3.82 23.66 44.17
C ASP A 325 -3.12 22.43 44.79
N SER A 326 -2.75 21.43 43.98
CA SER A 326 -2.07 20.21 44.44
C SER A 326 -0.56 20.25 44.18
N SER A 327 0.20 19.43 44.91
CA SER A 327 1.63 19.21 44.65
C SER A 327 1.92 18.57 43.29
N LEU A 328 0.88 18.22 42.51
CA LEU A 328 0.97 17.57 41.20
C LEU A 328 0.88 18.59 40.04
N ALA A 329 0.56 19.85 40.34
CA ALA A 329 0.35 20.91 39.35
C ALA A 329 1.59 21.15 38.46
N GLU A 330 2.80 21.07 39.02
CA GLU A 330 4.04 21.29 38.28
C GLU A 330 4.25 20.22 37.19
N GLY A 331 4.06 18.94 37.53
CA GLY A 331 4.15 17.82 36.58
C GLY A 331 3.11 17.88 35.46
N LEU A 332 1.89 18.33 35.78
CA LEU A 332 0.82 18.52 34.81
C LEU A 332 1.08 19.72 33.87
N SER A 333 1.64 20.81 34.39
CA SER A 333 1.97 22.00 33.58
C SER A 333 3.01 21.67 32.51
N ALA A 334 3.98 20.81 32.83
CA ALA A 334 5.05 20.40 31.91
C ALA A 334 4.53 19.62 30.69
N LEU A 335 3.42 18.88 30.82
CA LEU A 335 2.83 18.12 29.71
C LEU A 335 2.37 19.03 28.55
N SER A 336 2.02 20.28 28.84
CA SER A 336 1.50 21.21 27.84
C SER A 336 2.60 21.98 27.10
N TYR A 337 3.87 21.83 27.51
CA TYR A 337 4.98 22.65 27.04
C TYR A 337 5.79 21.97 25.92
N PHE A 338 5.22 21.91 24.72
CA PHE A 338 5.90 21.42 23.52
C PHE A 338 5.33 22.03 22.24
N ASP A 339 6.16 22.12 21.19
CA ASP A 339 5.75 22.69 19.90
C ASP A 339 5.51 21.65 18.80
N LYS A 340 6.31 20.58 18.74
CA LYS A 340 6.24 19.59 17.65
C LYS A 340 6.34 18.15 18.11
N GLU A 341 7.21 17.87 19.08
CA GLU A 341 7.36 16.54 19.66
C GLU A 341 6.58 16.47 20.97
N PRO A 342 5.64 15.54 21.11
CA PRO A 342 4.88 15.41 22.34
C PRO A 342 5.78 14.84 23.46
N PRO A 343 5.43 15.06 24.74
CA PRO A 343 6.15 14.47 25.86
C PRO A 343 6.26 12.94 25.73
N THR A 344 7.29 12.36 26.34
CA THR A 344 7.47 10.90 26.34
C THR A 344 6.37 10.20 27.15
N GLN A 345 6.17 8.91 26.92
CA GLN A 345 5.22 8.14 27.75
C GLN A 345 5.61 8.22 29.22
N GLU A 346 6.90 8.12 29.50
CA GLU A 346 7.45 8.20 30.85
C GLU A 346 7.12 9.53 31.53
N THR A 347 7.19 10.66 30.80
CA THR A 347 6.78 11.96 31.35
C THR A 347 5.29 12.02 31.65
N ILE A 348 4.44 11.44 30.79
CA ILE A 348 2.99 11.33 31.00
C ILE A 348 2.68 10.44 32.22
N ASP A 349 3.33 9.29 32.31
CA ASP A 349 3.16 8.30 33.38
C ASP A 349 3.57 8.91 34.73
N ASN A 350 4.74 9.57 34.80
CA ASN A 350 5.22 10.21 36.02
C ASN A 350 4.28 11.33 36.52
N ALA A 351 3.63 12.05 35.61
CA ALA A 351 2.68 13.10 35.95
C ALA A 351 1.30 12.56 36.37
N LEU A 352 0.85 11.44 35.81
CA LEU A 352 -0.54 10.98 35.91
C LEU A 352 -0.77 9.75 36.79
N ILE A 353 0.21 8.86 36.98
CA ILE A 353 0.07 7.69 37.86
C ILE A 353 -0.35 8.08 39.30
N PRO A 354 0.22 9.12 39.94
CA PRO A 354 -0.21 9.54 41.27
C PRO A 354 -1.68 10.02 41.33
N ILE A 355 -2.22 10.47 40.20
CA ILE A 355 -3.59 11.00 40.07
C ILE A 355 -4.59 9.86 39.80
N ILE A 356 -4.21 8.92 38.93
CA ILE A 356 -5.04 7.76 38.55
C ILE A 356 -5.34 6.88 39.77
N ALA A 357 -4.39 6.77 40.71
CA ALA A 357 -4.60 6.05 41.96
C ALA A 357 -5.66 6.69 42.89
N ALA A 358 -6.00 7.97 42.66
CA ALA A 358 -6.92 8.73 43.50
C ALA A 358 -8.27 9.06 42.82
N ASP A 359 -8.39 8.98 41.49
CA ASP A 359 -9.58 9.38 40.74
C ASP A 359 -9.74 8.58 39.43
N GLU A 360 -10.79 7.75 39.36
CA GLU A 360 -11.12 6.93 38.18
C GLU A 360 -11.40 7.76 36.91
N THR A 361 -11.86 9.02 37.04
CA THR A 361 -12.10 9.88 35.88
C THR A 361 -10.80 10.33 35.19
N SER A 362 -9.67 10.28 35.90
CA SER A 362 -8.35 10.63 35.38
C SER A 362 -7.74 9.53 34.50
N THR A 363 -8.22 8.28 34.63
CA THR A 363 -7.86 7.16 33.74
C THR A 363 -8.26 7.45 32.29
N LYS A 364 -9.43 8.05 32.08
CA LYS A 364 -9.92 8.41 30.75
C LYS A 364 -8.99 9.43 30.08
N VAL A 365 -8.61 10.48 30.81
CA VAL A 365 -7.74 11.53 30.27
C VAL A 365 -6.32 11.02 30.04
N TYR A 366 -5.83 10.11 30.88
CA TYR A 366 -4.56 9.40 30.66
C TYR A 366 -4.56 8.61 29.34
N THR A 367 -5.64 7.87 29.06
CA THR A 367 -5.79 7.14 27.78
C THR A 367 -5.85 8.10 26.60
N GLU A 368 -6.60 9.20 26.71
CA GLU A 368 -6.71 10.21 25.66
C GLU A 368 -5.36 10.88 25.35
N LEU A 369 -4.58 11.26 26.37
CA LEU A 369 -3.24 11.84 26.20
C LEU A 369 -2.28 10.83 25.56
N SER A 370 -2.26 9.58 26.04
CA SER A 370 -1.39 8.54 25.51
C SER A 370 -1.69 8.20 24.04
N MET A 371 -2.97 8.11 23.67
CA MET A 371 -3.40 7.92 22.29
C MET A 371 -3.04 9.11 21.41
N THR A 372 -3.36 10.33 21.86
CA THR A 372 -3.10 11.56 21.09
C THR A 372 -1.60 11.75 20.87
N ARG A 373 -0.76 11.46 21.87
CA ARG A 373 0.72 11.43 21.74
C ARG A 373 1.16 10.51 20.61
N LYS A 374 0.65 9.27 20.57
CA LYS A 374 0.99 8.30 19.52
C LYS A 374 0.56 8.81 18.14
N SER A 375 -0.64 9.38 18.03
CA SER A 375 -1.11 9.98 16.78
C SER A 375 -0.25 11.16 16.32
N ILE A 376 0.25 12.01 17.23
CA ILE A 376 1.21 13.09 16.90
C ILE A 376 2.53 12.48 16.37
N ALA A 377 3.05 11.43 17.00
CA ALA A 377 4.28 10.77 16.54
C ALA A 377 4.13 10.14 15.14
N ASP A 378 3.04 9.42 14.90
CA ASP A 378 2.72 8.83 13.59
C ASP A 378 2.56 9.92 12.52
N MET A 379 1.96 11.06 12.88
CA MET A 379 1.83 12.22 11.98
C MET A 379 3.20 12.83 11.66
N ASN A 380 4.09 12.95 12.65
CA ASN A 380 5.44 13.46 12.45
C ASN A 380 6.24 12.57 11.49
N GLU A 381 6.08 11.26 11.54
CA GLU A 381 6.70 10.36 10.56
C GLU A 381 6.16 10.55 9.14
N LYS A 382 4.85 10.72 9.00
CA LYS A 382 4.22 11.02 7.70
C LYS A 382 4.73 12.34 7.12
N ILE A 383 4.80 13.39 7.93
CA ILE A 383 5.36 14.69 7.54
C ILE A 383 6.82 14.54 7.11
N LYS A 384 7.66 13.83 7.87
CA LYS A 384 9.07 13.57 7.51
C LYS A 384 9.20 12.84 6.15
N LYS A 385 8.33 11.87 5.86
CA LYS A 385 8.31 11.17 4.57
C LYS A 385 7.98 12.12 3.42
N VAL A 386 6.95 12.96 3.58
CA VAL A 386 6.55 13.96 2.58
C VAL A 386 7.62 15.04 2.39
N GLU A 387 8.26 15.50 3.46
CA GLU A 387 9.36 16.48 3.39
C GLU A 387 10.57 15.94 2.63
N LYS A 388 10.95 14.67 2.88
CA LYS A 388 12.02 13.99 2.15
C LYS A 388 11.69 13.86 0.66
N GLU A 389 10.44 13.51 0.34
CA GLU A 389 9.93 13.44 -1.04
C GLU A 389 9.96 14.82 -1.73
N LEU A 390 9.62 15.89 -1.00
CA LEU A 390 9.72 17.27 -1.49
C LEU A 390 11.17 17.69 -1.74
N GLU A 391 12.11 17.35 -0.85
CA GLU A 391 13.54 17.68 -0.98
C GLU A 391 14.20 16.96 -2.17
N LEU A 392 13.94 15.67 -2.34
CA LEU A 392 14.39 14.89 -3.49
C LEU A 392 13.91 15.46 -4.84
N ARG A 393 12.79 16.18 -4.84
CA ARG A 393 12.21 16.84 -6.02
C ARG A 393 12.78 18.25 -6.25
N LYS A 394 13.25 18.94 -5.20
CA LYS A 394 13.91 20.26 -5.33
C LYS A 394 15.23 20.16 -6.11
N ASP A 395 15.98 19.06 -5.97
CA ASP A 395 17.25 18.87 -6.67
C ASP A 395 17.11 18.65 -8.20
N LYS A 396 15.91 18.35 -8.69
CA LYS A 396 15.63 18.20 -10.13
C LYS A 396 14.95 19.41 -10.77
N THR A 397 14.61 20.44 -10.00
CA THR A 397 13.98 21.65 -10.52
C THR A 397 14.43 22.82 -9.66
N SER A 398 15.37 23.64 -10.12
CA SER A 398 15.75 24.88 -9.44
C SER A 398 14.53 25.75 -9.18
N ILE A 399 13.99 25.68 -7.97
CA ILE A 399 12.99 26.60 -7.45
C ILE A 399 13.48 27.06 -6.09
N SER A 400 14.47 27.95 -6.11
CA SER A 400 14.91 28.70 -4.93
C SER A 400 13.94 29.83 -4.54
N SER A 401 12.79 29.97 -5.20
CA SER A 401 11.88 31.11 -5.03
C SER A 401 10.53 30.82 -4.36
N LEU A 402 10.20 29.57 -4.01
CA LEU A 402 8.90 29.24 -3.37
C LEU A 402 8.97 28.93 -1.87
N ILE A 403 10.17 28.80 -1.29
CA ILE A 403 10.34 28.45 0.14
C ILE A 403 10.56 29.71 1.00
N SER A 404 10.94 30.84 0.40
CA SER A 404 11.17 32.10 1.15
C SER A 404 9.89 32.84 1.56
N SER A 405 8.72 32.44 1.06
CA SER A 405 7.45 33.12 1.35
C SER A 405 6.67 32.55 2.55
N GLY A 406 7.10 31.42 3.11
CA GLY A 406 6.41 30.75 4.23
C GLY A 406 7.13 30.80 5.59
N LEU A 407 8.32 31.40 5.66
CA LEU A 407 9.18 31.35 6.85
C LEU A 407 9.59 32.73 7.41
N SER A 408 8.92 33.81 6.98
CA SER A 408 9.15 35.14 7.52
C SER A 408 7.83 35.84 7.79
N LEU A 409 7.28 35.64 9.00
CA LEU A 409 6.45 36.61 9.73
C LEU A 409 5.97 36.00 11.04
N GLN A 410 6.86 35.95 12.04
CA GLN A 410 6.52 36.18 13.45
C GLN A 410 7.79 36.28 14.30
N THR A 411 8.58 37.31 14.04
CA THR A 411 9.35 37.95 15.10
C THR A 411 9.06 39.45 15.04
N SER A 412 8.86 40.02 16.23
CA SER A 412 8.91 41.46 16.53
C SER A 412 7.65 42.28 16.28
N LYS A 413 6.73 42.27 17.25
CA LYS A 413 6.04 43.48 17.68
C LYS A 413 6.73 44.00 18.95
N GLU A 414 7.70 44.88 18.78
CA GLU A 414 7.97 45.92 19.77
C GLU A 414 7.82 47.29 19.10
N LYS A 415 7.26 48.21 19.87
CA LYS A 415 6.63 49.46 19.44
C LYS A 415 7.65 50.54 19.07
N HIS A 416 7.29 51.26 18.00
CA HIS A 416 7.39 52.71 17.79
C HIS A 416 8.67 53.50 18.11
N GLY A 417 9.19 54.11 17.04
CA GLY A 417 9.92 55.37 17.07
C GLY A 417 10.32 55.85 15.67
N ASN A 418 9.38 56.44 14.92
CA ASN A 418 9.69 57.35 13.79
C ASN A 418 9.97 58.76 14.39
N PRO A 419 10.48 59.80 13.70
CA PRO A 419 10.65 59.96 12.25
C PRO A 419 11.87 60.80 11.75
N LYS A 420 12.05 60.83 10.41
CA LYS A 420 12.37 61.96 9.49
C LYS A 420 13.23 61.41 8.32
N ALA A 421 12.75 61.23 7.09
CA ALA A 421 12.20 62.16 6.09
C ALA A 421 13.20 63.21 5.55
N ARG A 422 13.46 63.09 4.23
CA ARG A 422 13.89 64.12 3.24
C ARG A 422 15.39 64.53 3.28
N ASP A 423 16.13 64.74 2.18
CA ASP A 423 15.79 65.16 0.81
C ASP A 423 16.81 64.64 -0.24
N GLU A 424 16.32 64.48 -1.47
CA GLU A 424 17.11 64.56 -2.71
C GLU A 424 17.54 66.02 -2.96
N ILE A 425 18.81 66.26 -3.33
CA ILE A 425 19.19 67.39 -4.18
C ILE A 425 20.19 66.90 -5.23
N GLN A 426 19.87 67.20 -6.49
CA GLN A 426 20.69 66.95 -7.68
C GLN A 426 21.46 68.22 -8.10
N ILE A 427 22.76 68.04 -8.43
CA ILE A 427 23.55 68.67 -9.53
C ILE A 427 24.04 70.14 -9.30
N PRO A 428 25.15 70.70 -9.90
CA PRO A 428 26.17 70.21 -10.88
C PRO A 428 27.67 70.46 -10.53
N GLN A 429 28.51 69.95 -11.45
CA GLN A 429 29.94 70.19 -11.71
C GLN A 429 30.48 71.62 -11.49
N SER A 430 31.74 71.71 -11.04
CA SER A 430 32.70 72.69 -11.55
C SER A 430 34.12 72.11 -11.60
N LYS A 431 34.81 72.39 -12.70
CA LYS A 431 36.19 72.06 -13.01
C LYS A 431 37.20 72.92 -12.22
N ASP A 432 38.41 72.40 -12.19
CA ASP A 432 39.72 73.08 -12.31
C ASP A 432 40.60 73.35 -11.07
N LEU A 433 41.78 72.71 -11.16
CA LEU A 433 43.15 73.25 -11.03
C LEU A 433 43.74 73.61 -9.65
N SER A 434 44.66 72.73 -9.23
CA SER A 434 46.06 72.96 -8.85
C SER A 434 46.51 74.14 -7.97
N SER A 435 47.47 73.80 -7.09
CA SER A 435 48.54 74.59 -6.44
C SER A 435 48.20 75.41 -5.19
N THR A 436 48.53 74.87 -4.01
CA THR A 436 49.77 75.23 -3.30
C THR A 436 50.17 74.10 -2.36
#